data_AF-A0AAX2IS09-F1
#
_entry.id   AF-A0AAX2IS09-F1
#
_cell.length_a   1.000
_cell.length_b   1.000
_cell.length_c   1.000
_cell.angle_alpha   90.00
_cell.angle_beta   90.00
_cell.angle_gamma   90.00
#
_symmetry.space_group_name_H-M   'P 1'
#
loop_
_entity.id
_entity.type
_entity.pdbx_description
1 polymer ?
#
loop_
_entity_poly.entity_id
_entity_poly.type
_entity_poly.pdbx_seq_one_letter_code
_entity_poly.pdbx_strand_id
1 'polypeptide(L)' 'MENLKFIEEIKKNKNYNLEDIIRIFIDKKIPKYVAFVLIKTNFNYDEQKIMYYLNLLCKNEEPNPFNEDFINYSEDD' A
#
# COMPACT_ATOMS: atom_id res chain seq x y z
N MET A 1 13.49 5.70 10.67
CA MET A 1 13.20 5.22 12.04
C MET A 1 11.72 5.34 12.41
N GLU A 2 11.01 6.40 11.98
CA GLU A 2 9.58 6.59 12.28
C GLU A 2 8.65 5.55 11.62
N ASN A 3 8.90 5.17 10.36
CA ASN A 3 8.06 4.19 9.66
C ASN A 3 8.01 2.83 10.36
N LEU A 4 9.11 2.37 10.97
CA LEU A 4 9.15 1.08 11.68
C LEU A 4 8.32 1.11 12.97
N LYS A 5 8.39 2.19 13.76
CA LYS A 5 7.57 2.31 14.99
C LYS A 5 6.08 2.33 14.65
N PHE A 6 5.72 3.06 13.61
CA PHE A 6 4.37 3.13 13.09
C PHE A 6 3.85 1.76 12.60
N ILE A 7 4.65 0.99 11.86
CA ILE A 7 4.28 -0.37 11.43
C ILE A 7 4.01 -1.27 12.64
N GLU A 8 4.87 -1.20 13.67
CA GLU A 8 4.70 -2.00 14.89
C GLU A 8 3.44 -1.60 15.68
N GLU A 9 3.03 -0.34 15.65
CA GLU A 9 1.75 0.10 16.24
C GLU A 9 0.55 -0.49 15.49
N ILE A 10 0.58 -0.52 14.16
CA ILE A 10 -0.47 -1.15 13.36
C ILE A 10 -0.54 -2.65 13.66
N LYS A 11 0.61 -3.35 13.68
CA LYS A 11 0.66 -4.79 13.97
C LYS A 11 0.13 -5.17 15.35
N LYS A 12 0.30 -4.31 16.35
CA LYS A 12 -0.23 -4.52 17.71
C LYS A 12 -1.76 -4.50 17.73
N ASN A 13 -2.38 -3.79 16.79
CA ASN A 13 -3.82 -3.66 16.72
C ASN A 13 -4.41 -4.75 15.81
N LYS A 14 -4.79 -5.88 16.41
CA LYS A 14 -5.26 -7.09 15.71
C LYS A 14 -6.59 -6.91 14.94
N ASN A 15 -7.25 -5.77 15.08
CA ASN A 15 -8.54 -5.50 14.44
C ASN A 15 -8.41 -4.85 13.06
N TYR A 16 -7.21 -4.39 12.67
CA TYR A 16 -7.03 -3.79 11.36
C TYR A 16 -6.98 -4.84 10.26
N ASN A 17 -7.87 -4.69 9.29
CA ASN A 17 -7.81 -5.42 8.03
C ASN A 17 -6.94 -4.65 7.00
N LEU A 18 -6.74 -5.23 5.82
CA LEU A 18 -5.93 -4.63 4.76
C LEU A 18 -6.44 -3.25 4.33
N GLU A 19 -7.77 -3.06 4.28
CA GLU A 19 -8.38 -1.77 3.92
C GLU A 19 -8.04 -0.71 4.97
N ASP A 20 -8.19 -1.04 6.25
CA ASP A 20 -7.85 -0.13 7.37
C ASP A 20 -6.38 0.25 7.30
N ILE A 21 -5.50 -0.73 7.08
CA ILE A 21 -4.06 -0.50 6.96
C ILE A 21 -3.79 0.48 5.81
N ILE A 22 -4.34 0.24 4.61
CA ILE A 22 -4.12 1.13 3.46
C ILE A 22 -4.66 2.54 3.72
N ARG A 23 -5.84 2.68 4.36
CA ARG A 23 -6.38 3.99 4.75
C ARG A 23 -5.41 4.74 5.66
N ILE A 24 -4.82 4.07 6.66
CA ILE A 24 -3.83 4.70 7.55
C ILE A 24 -2.61 5.19 6.76
N PHE A 25 -2.15 4.44 5.77
CA PHE A 25 -1.03 4.87 4.91
C PHE A 25 -1.38 6.09 4.05
N ILE A 26 -2.59 6.13 3.51
CA ILE A 26 -3.13 7.27 2.75
C ILE A 26 -3.27 8.50 3.65
N ASP A 27 -3.83 8.35 4.85
CA ASP A 27 -3.99 9.44 5.82
C ASP A 27 -2.64 10.04 6.24
N LYS A 28 -1.61 9.19 6.33
CA LYS A 28 -0.23 9.61 6.57
C LYS A 28 0.49 10.16 5.33
N LYS A 29 -0.19 10.25 4.19
CA LYS A 29 0.36 10.69 2.90
C LYS A 29 1.62 9.89 2.51
N ILE A 30 1.64 8.60 2.83
CA ILE A 30 2.73 7.71 2.41
C ILE A 30 2.54 7.42 0.92
N PRO A 31 3.57 7.61 0.08
CA PRO A 31 3.47 7.33 -1.35
C PRO A 31 3.03 5.90 -1.63
N LYS A 32 2.17 5.71 -2.64
CA LYS A 32 1.57 4.40 -2.99
C LYS A 32 2.60 3.26 -3.08
N TYR A 33 3.73 3.49 -3.76
CA TYR A 33 4.79 2.47 -3.87
C TYR A 33 5.42 2.12 -2.51
N VAL A 34 5.71 3.14 -1.70
CA VAL A 34 6.24 2.94 -0.35
C VAL A 34 5.25 2.20 0.53
N ALA A 35 3.96 2.53 0.42
CA ALA A 35 2.88 1.81 1.10
C ALA A 35 2.82 0.34 0.67
N PHE A 36 2.87 0.06 -0.63
CA PHE A 36 2.92 -1.29 -1.17
C PHE A 36 4.06 -2.12 -0.59
N VAL A 37 5.30 -1.63 -0.67
CA VAL A 37 6.48 -2.33 -0.16
C VAL A 37 6.35 -2.59 1.33
N LEU A 38 5.98 -1.57 2.10
CA LEU A 38 5.83 -1.69 3.55
C LEU A 38 4.74 -2.69 3.94
N ILE A 39 3.61 -2.69 3.22
CA ILE A 39 2.50 -3.62 3.51
C ILE A 39 2.91 -5.06 3.17
N LYS A 40 3.48 -5.27 1.98
CA LYS A 40 3.97 -6.58 1.51
C LYS A 40 5.00 -7.17 2.48
N THR A 41 5.96 -6.36 2.93
CA THR A 41 7.03 -6.81 3.83
C THR A 41 6.53 -7.13 5.25
N ASN A 42 5.46 -6.47 5.74
CA ASN A 42 5.13 -6.49 7.16
C ASN A 42 3.82 -7.18 7.54
N PHE A 43 2.85 -7.29 6.64
CA PHE A 43 1.50 -7.75 6.98
C PHE A 43 1.08 -9.03 6.24
N ASN A 44 1.97 -9.61 5.43
CA ASN A 44 1.80 -10.91 4.76
C ASN A 44 0.48 -11.02 3.96
N TYR A 45 0.04 -9.93 3.34
CA TYR A 45 -1.08 -9.94 2.41
C TYR A 45 -0.60 -10.33 1.00
N ASP A 46 -1.52 -10.93 0.25
CA ASP A 46 -1.32 -11.20 -1.17
C ASP A 46 -1.10 -9.91 -1.96
N GLU A 47 -0.18 -9.98 -2.92
CA GLU A 47 0.25 -8.83 -3.72
C GLU A 47 -0.90 -8.21 -4.51
N GLN A 48 -1.68 -9.03 -5.22
CA GLN A 48 -2.81 -8.57 -6.03
C GLN A 48 -3.87 -7.92 -5.14
N LYS A 49 -4.08 -8.46 -3.94
CA LYS A 49 -4.99 -7.88 -2.96
C LYS A 49 -4.53 -6.51 -2.47
N ILE A 50 -3.24 -6.34 -2.16
CA ILE A 50 -2.68 -5.04 -1.76
C ILE A 50 -2.86 -4.02 -2.90
N MET A 51 -2.50 -4.41 -4.11
CA MET A 51 -2.62 -3.60 -5.32
C MET A 51 -4.07 -3.14 -5.58
N TYR A 52 -5.02 -4.06 -5.46
CA TYR A 52 -6.45 -3.78 -5.62
C TYR A 52 -6.92 -2.69 -4.66
N TYR A 53 -6.64 -2.83 -3.36
CA TYR A 53 -7.08 -1.86 -2.37
C TYR A 53 -6.34 -0.51 -2.47
N LEU A 54 -5.05 -0.51 -2.81
CA LEU A 54 -4.32 0.73 -3.08
C LEU A 54 -4.95 1.49 -4.25
N ASN A 55 -5.26 0.80 -5.35
CA ASN A 55 -5.94 1.42 -6.50
C ASN A 55 -7.36 1.91 -6.15
N LEU A 56 -8.10 1.12 -5.36
CA LEU A 56 -9.47 1.45 -4.96
C LEU A 56 -9.53 2.70 -4.08
N LEU A 57 -8.57 2.87 -3.17
CA LEU A 57 -8.57 3.90 -2.14
C LEU A 57 -7.76 5.15 -2.53
N CYS A 58 -6.73 5.02 -3.37
CA CYS A 58 -5.94 6.17 -3.88
C CYS A 58 -6.59 6.90 -5.07
N LYS A 59 -7.91 6.75 -5.29
CA LYS A 59 -8.68 7.22 -6.48
C LYS A 59 -8.53 8.70 -6.88
N ASN A 60 -7.85 9.54 -6.10
CA ASN A 60 -7.66 10.96 -6.35
C ASN A 60 -6.20 11.39 -6.57
N GLU A 61 -5.24 10.47 -6.55
CA GLU A 61 -3.91 10.79 -7.08
C GLU A 61 -4.00 10.68 -8.61
N GLU A 62 -3.78 11.79 -9.33
CA GLU A 62 -3.60 11.75 -10.78
C GLU A 62 -2.61 10.62 -11.11
N PRO A 63 -2.85 9.85 -12.18
CA PRO A 63 -1.83 8.93 -12.68
C PRO A 63 -0.61 9.76 -13.05
N ASN A 64 0.35 9.83 -12.13
CA ASN A 64 1.62 10.46 -12.41
C ASN A 64 2.25 9.66 -13.56
N PRO A 65 2.56 10.27 -14.72
CA PRO A 65 3.21 9.56 -15.80
C PRO A 65 4.64 9.06 -15.44
N PHE A 66 5.17 9.48 -14.28
CA PHE A 66 6.37 8.90 -13.66
C PHE A 66 6.07 7.80 -12.63
N ASN A 67 4.81 7.50 -12.31
CA ASN A 67 4.36 6.29 -11.60
C ASN A 67 4.25 5.12 -12.61
N GLU A 68 5.35 4.82 -13.30
CA GLU A 68 5.50 3.59 -14.08
C GLU A 68 5.47 2.33 -13.20
N ASP A 69 5.54 2.46 -11.87
CA ASP A 69 5.60 1.36 -10.89
C ASP A 69 4.43 0.37 -10.93
N PHE A 70 3.36 0.66 -11.68
CA PHE A 70 2.19 -0.23 -11.83
C PHE A 70 1.87 -0.61 -13.28
N ILE A 71 2.43 0.09 -14.28
CA ILE A 71 2.08 -0.09 -15.69
C ILE A 71 3.21 -0.82 -16.43
N ASN A 72 3.73 -1.89 -15.83
CA ASN A 72 4.58 -2.87 -16.53
C ASN A 72 4.37 -4.28 -15.94
N TYR A 73 3.12 -4.62 -15.64
CA TYR A 73 2.64 -6.01 -15.69
C TYR A 73 1.68 -6.11 -16.87
N SER A 74 2.19 -5.91 -18.09
CA SER A 74 1.61 -6.57 -19.25
C SER A 74 2.20 -7.97 -19.29
N GLU A 75 1.34 -8.95 -19.08
CA GLU A 75 1.57 -10.30 -19.59
C GLU A 75 1.72 -10.15 -21.11
N ASP A 76 2.95 -10.29 -21.60
CA ASP A 76 3.22 -10.58 -23.00
C ASP A 76 4.06 -11.87 -23.03
N ASP A 77 3.34 -12.98 -23.28
CA ASP A 77 3.73 -14.34 -23.74
C ASP A 77 5.12 -14.92 -23.42
#